data_AF-A0A1I0RWF9-F1
#
_entry.id   AF-A0A1I0RWF9-F1
#
_cell.length_a   1.000
_cell.length_b   1.000
_cell.length_c   1.000
_cell.angle_alpha   90.00
_cell.angle_beta   90.00
_cell.angle_gamma   90.00
#
_symmetry.space_group_name_H-M   'P 1'
#
loop_
_entity.id
_entity.type
_entity.pdbx_description
1 polymer ?
#
loop_
_entity_poly.entity_id
_entity_poly.type
_entity_poly.pdbx_seq_one_letter_code
_entity_poly.pdbx_strand_id
1 'polypeptide(L)'
;MNIFQLIARSILRKSFHLSVWTIEQFYDIALYEEKARQLNELPDGTLGKEIAACLKRNNLRLVPGFESHDLKHVLLGFEMTAVHEIRLQAFMLGNGNLTIPSFSVFIFGALFLPELWYTFCQDFKNGYSAKPISSWTIEDFAHCEITTLREAVFNYAPVKRRSSIGAYIDILLGAADMLFRLLFNWLPDASWMVKAGAYIAILLGASGMLFCLPFLFSSSMADIVGAGFPFVGGAIIAGAGLIALSNVAKSNRASYG
;
A
#
# COMPACT_ATOMS: atom_id res chain seq x y z
N MET A 1 7.29 19.83 0.99
CA MET A 1 6.83 18.61 1.69
C MET A 1 6.88 18.91 3.18
N ASN A 2 5.77 18.73 3.90
CA ASN A 2 5.72 19.05 5.33
C ASN A 2 6.36 17.92 6.18
N ILE A 3 6.61 18.20 7.46
CA ILE A 3 7.30 17.23 8.35
C ILE A 3 6.50 15.94 8.54
N PHE A 4 5.17 16.03 8.55
CA PHE A 4 4.28 14.87 8.65
C PHE A 4 4.38 13.96 7.43
N GLN A 5 4.45 14.53 6.22
CA GLN A 5 4.63 13.79 4.97
C GLN A 5 5.99 13.09 4.93
N LEU A 6 7.05 13.74 5.43
CA LEU A 6 8.37 13.12 5.56
C LEU A 6 8.33 11.90 6.51
N ILE A 7 7.69 12.07 7.66
CA ILE A 7 7.54 10.98 8.64
C ILE A 7 6.69 9.85 8.07
N ALA A 8 5.54 10.15 7.45
CA ALA A 8 4.65 9.16 6.84
C ALA A 8 5.39 8.33 5.77
N ARG A 9 6.11 9.00 4.86
CA ARG A 9 6.93 8.33 3.82
C ARG A 9 8.06 7.51 4.43
N SER A 10 8.68 7.97 5.51
CA SER A 10 9.70 7.19 6.21
C SER A 10 9.12 5.94 6.89
N ILE A 11 7.93 6.03 7.47
CA ILE A 11 7.24 4.89 8.07
C ILE A 11 6.91 3.88 6.97
N LEU A 12 6.25 4.32 5.90
CA LEU A 12 5.90 3.46 4.76
C LEU A 12 7.13 2.74 4.19
N ARG A 13 8.23 3.47 3.97
CA ARG A 13 9.48 2.88 3.46
C ARG A 13 10.04 1.81 4.40
N LYS A 14 10.09 2.08 5.72
CA LYS A 14 10.59 1.11 6.71
C LYS A 14 9.68 -0.11 6.81
N SER A 15 8.36 0.09 6.83
CA SER A 15 7.37 -0.98 6.83
C SER A 15 7.53 -1.89 5.62
N PHE A 16 7.69 -1.31 4.43
CA PHE A 16 7.86 -2.08 3.19
C PHE A 16 9.15 -2.91 3.21
N HIS A 17 10.29 -2.30 3.58
CA HIS A 17 11.54 -3.03 3.74
C HIS A 17 11.43 -4.17 4.75
N LEU A 18 10.77 -3.93 5.89
CA LEU A 18 10.56 -4.97 6.90
C LEU A 18 9.72 -6.12 6.36
N SER A 19 8.66 -5.83 5.60
CA SER A 19 7.82 -6.85 4.96
C SER A 19 8.61 -7.70 3.97
N VAL A 20 9.36 -7.08 3.05
CA VAL A 20 10.20 -7.80 2.07
C VAL A 20 11.24 -8.66 2.78
N TRP A 21 11.98 -8.07 3.73
CA TRP A 21 12.99 -8.79 4.51
C TRP A 21 12.40 -10.01 5.24
N THR A 22 11.20 -9.86 5.78
CA THR A 22 10.49 -10.96 6.47
C THR A 22 10.19 -12.09 5.48
N ILE A 23 9.64 -11.78 4.31
CA ILE A 23 9.33 -12.76 3.27
C ILE A 23 10.61 -13.50 2.86
N GLU A 24 11.72 -12.80 2.63
CA GLU A 24 13.00 -13.41 2.24
C GLU A 24 13.50 -14.46 3.25
N GLN A 25 13.13 -14.37 4.54
CA GLN A 25 13.53 -15.38 5.54
C GLN A 25 12.81 -16.72 5.37
N PHE A 26 11.67 -16.76 4.67
CA PHE A 26 10.81 -17.94 4.59
C PHE A 26 10.92 -18.71 3.27
N TYR A 27 11.77 -18.28 2.33
CA TYR A 27 11.86 -18.92 1.02
C TYR A 27 13.29 -19.27 0.59
N ASP A 28 13.40 -20.28 -0.28
CA ASP A 28 14.67 -20.72 -0.89
C ASP A 28 15.09 -19.77 -2.01
N ILE A 29 16.17 -19.02 -1.78
CA ILE A 29 16.64 -17.94 -2.63
C ILE A 29 17.32 -18.46 -3.91
N ALA A 30 17.89 -19.68 -3.88
CA ALA A 30 18.74 -20.18 -4.96
C ALA A 30 17.98 -20.40 -6.27
N LEU A 31 16.74 -20.89 -6.19
CA LEU A 31 15.88 -21.14 -7.35
C LEU A 31 15.57 -19.85 -8.12
N TYR A 32 15.37 -18.75 -7.39
CA TYR A 32 14.93 -17.47 -7.97
C TYR A 32 16.10 -16.63 -8.48
N GLU A 33 17.31 -16.84 -7.93
CA GLU A 33 18.54 -16.31 -8.53
C GLU A 33 18.80 -16.95 -9.90
N GLU A 34 18.55 -18.26 -10.04
CA GLU A 34 18.66 -18.93 -11.34
C GLU A 34 17.61 -18.42 -12.34
N LYS A 35 16.35 -18.26 -11.90
CA LYS A 35 15.30 -17.69 -12.75
C LYS A 35 15.63 -16.26 -13.20
N ALA A 36 16.14 -15.42 -12.29
CA ALA A 36 16.59 -14.07 -12.62
C ALA A 36 17.72 -14.08 -13.66
N ARG A 37 18.64 -15.05 -13.58
CA ARG A 37 19.72 -15.24 -14.55
C ARG A 37 19.17 -15.62 -15.92
N GLN A 38 18.24 -16.56 -15.99
CA GLN A 38 17.58 -16.96 -17.25
C GLN A 38 16.86 -15.79 -17.92
N LEU A 39 16.16 -14.96 -17.13
CA LEU A 39 15.53 -13.74 -17.64
C LEU A 39 16.55 -12.74 -18.19
N ASN A 40 17.74 -12.65 -17.58
CA ASN A 40 18.82 -11.77 -18.04
C ASN A 40 19.48 -12.25 -19.34
N GLU A 41 19.36 -13.53 -19.71
CA GLU A 41 19.89 -14.08 -20.96
C GLU A 41 18.98 -13.80 -22.16
N LEU A 42 17.76 -13.31 -21.92
CA LEU A 42 16.83 -12.97 -22.99
C LEU A 42 17.32 -11.77 -23.84
N PRO A 43 16.84 -11.66 -25.09
CA PRO A 43 17.17 -10.55 -25.97
C PRO A 43 16.76 -9.19 -25.37
N ASP A 44 17.52 -8.15 -25.69
CA ASP A 44 17.18 -6.77 -25.35
C ASP A 44 15.83 -6.37 -25.99
N GLY A 45 14.99 -5.65 -25.24
CA GLY A 45 13.62 -5.30 -25.65
C GLY A 45 12.55 -6.25 -25.11
N THR A 46 12.92 -7.46 -24.69
CA THR A 46 11.98 -8.41 -24.08
C THR A 46 11.62 -8.03 -22.65
N LEU A 47 10.40 -8.39 -22.22
CA LEU A 47 9.91 -8.14 -20.86
C LEU A 47 10.82 -8.78 -19.80
N GLY A 48 11.25 -10.02 -20.02
CA GLY A 48 12.09 -10.73 -19.05
C GLY A 48 13.46 -10.09 -18.89
N LYS A 49 14.08 -9.63 -19.99
CA LYS A 49 15.34 -8.89 -19.93
C LYS A 49 15.21 -7.60 -19.11
N GLU A 50 14.11 -6.87 -19.29
CA GLU A 50 13.79 -5.67 -18.54
C GLU A 50 13.50 -5.96 -17.05
N ILE A 51 12.85 -7.09 -16.74
CA ILE A 51 12.66 -7.54 -15.35
C ILE A 51 14.00 -7.75 -14.67
N ALA A 52 14.90 -8.53 -15.29
CA ALA A 52 16.22 -8.77 -14.73
C ALA A 52 17.03 -7.48 -14.56
N ALA A 53 16.98 -6.58 -15.55
CA ALA A 53 17.64 -5.28 -15.48
C ALA A 53 17.04 -4.37 -14.38
N CYS A 54 15.73 -4.39 -14.17
CA CYS A 54 15.05 -3.64 -13.12
C CYS A 54 15.45 -4.11 -11.72
N LEU A 55 15.46 -5.43 -11.50
CA LEU A 55 15.85 -6.04 -10.22
C LEU A 55 17.31 -5.71 -9.89
N LYS A 56 18.22 -5.89 -10.85
CA LYS A 56 19.64 -5.57 -10.69
C LYS A 56 19.87 -4.10 -10.36
N ARG A 57 19.16 -3.17 -11.03
CA ARG A 57 19.28 -1.72 -10.78
C ARG A 57 18.81 -1.32 -9.39
N ASN A 58 17.80 -1.99 -8.86
CA ASN A 58 17.26 -1.70 -7.53
C ASN A 58 17.92 -2.52 -6.41
N ASN A 59 18.90 -3.37 -6.74
CA ASN A 59 19.51 -4.34 -5.82
C ASN A 59 18.46 -5.21 -5.12
N LEU A 60 17.46 -5.65 -5.90
CA LEU A 60 16.37 -6.50 -5.47
C LEU A 60 16.51 -7.88 -6.10
N ARG A 61 15.88 -8.87 -5.45
CA ARG A 61 15.77 -10.24 -5.93
C ARG A 61 14.31 -10.52 -6.28
N LEU A 62 14.10 -11.51 -7.17
CA LEU A 62 12.76 -12.01 -7.44
C LEU A 62 12.19 -12.61 -6.15
N VAL A 63 11.00 -12.13 -5.77
CA VAL A 63 10.34 -12.61 -4.56
C VAL A 63 9.49 -13.84 -4.88
N PRO A 64 9.71 -14.97 -4.18
CA PRO A 64 9.00 -16.22 -4.43
C PRO A 64 7.48 -16.10 -4.30
N GLY A 65 6.74 -16.46 -5.35
CA GLY A 65 5.28 -16.32 -5.40
C GLY A 65 4.77 -14.90 -5.68
N PHE A 66 5.65 -13.93 -5.83
CA PHE A 66 5.34 -12.53 -6.17
C PHE A 66 5.94 -12.10 -7.52
N GLU A 67 6.44 -13.05 -8.29
CA GLU A 67 7.15 -12.81 -9.57
C GLU A 67 6.22 -12.15 -10.60
N SER A 68 4.99 -12.64 -10.70
CA SER A 68 3.94 -12.06 -11.54
C SER A 68 3.50 -10.67 -11.05
N HIS A 69 3.83 -10.28 -9.82
CA HIS A 69 3.65 -8.92 -9.32
C HIS A 69 4.84 -8.03 -9.69
N ASP A 70 6.08 -8.50 -9.53
CA ASP A 70 7.29 -7.80 -9.99
C ASP A 70 7.26 -7.48 -11.49
N LEU A 71 6.70 -8.39 -12.30
CA LEU A 71 6.43 -8.17 -13.72
C LEU A 71 5.61 -6.91 -13.99
N LYS A 72 4.62 -6.62 -13.13
CA LYS A 72 3.67 -5.52 -13.34
C LYS A 72 4.34 -4.17 -13.14
N HIS A 73 5.32 -4.07 -12.23
CA HIS A 73 6.16 -2.88 -12.08
C HIS A 73 6.84 -2.53 -13.40
N VAL A 74 7.46 -3.51 -14.03
CA VAL A 74 8.23 -3.31 -15.26
C VAL A 74 7.31 -3.07 -16.45
N LEU A 75 6.25 -3.85 -16.59
CA LEU A 75 5.27 -3.70 -17.66
C LEU A 75 4.63 -2.31 -17.63
N LEU A 76 4.15 -1.86 -16.47
CA LEU A 76 3.41 -0.61 -16.31
C LEU A 76 4.30 0.62 -16.03
N GLY A 77 5.58 0.41 -15.72
CA GLY A 77 6.53 1.48 -15.43
C GLY A 77 6.41 2.06 -14.01
N PHE A 78 5.89 1.30 -13.04
CA PHE A 78 5.92 1.70 -11.63
C PHE A 78 7.26 1.35 -11.00
N GLU A 79 7.90 2.32 -10.35
CA GLU A 79 9.17 2.09 -9.65
C GLU A 79 9.02 1.12 -8.46
N MET A 80 10.11 0.48 -8.04
CA MET A 80 10.17 -0.40 -6.88
C MET A 80 10.32 0.40 -5.56
N THR A 81 9.45 1.39 -5.35
CA THR A 81 9.45 2.24 -4.15
C THR A 81 8.12 2.11 -3.40
N ALA A 82 8.11 2.32 -2.08
CA ALA A 82 6.89 2.18 -1.27
C ALA A 82 5.71 3.04 -1.78
N VAL A 83 5.98 4.23 -2.32
CA VAL A 83 4.94 5.10 -2.90
C VAL A 83 4.41 4.51 -4.21
N HIS A 84 5.30 4.07 -5.09
CA HIS A 84 4.91 3.48 -6.38
C HIS A 84 4.26 2.11 -6.22
N GLU A 85 4.57 1.38 -5.14
CA GLU A 85 3.83 0.18 -4.75
C GLU A 85 2.36 0.50 -4.51
N ILE A 86 2.07 1.52 -3.68
CA ILE A 86 0.69 1.93 -3.38
C ILE A 86 -0.03 2.37 -4.66
N ARG A 87 0.67 3.09 -5.54
CA ARG A 87 0.15 3.49 -6.86
C ARG A 87 -0.14 2.30 -7.77
N LEU A 88 0.76 1.32 -7.81
CA LEU A 88 0.55 0.07 -8.53
C LEU A 88 -0.66 -0.66 -7.97
N GLN A 89 -0.83 -0.73 -6.65
CA GLN A 89 -2.01 -1.36 -6.06
C GLN A 89 -3.30 -0.61 -6.41
N ALA A 90 -3.27 0.73 -6.47
CA ALA A 90 -4.41 1.52 -6.96
C ALA A 90 -4.78 1.15 -8.41
N PHE A 91 -3.78 1.05 -9.29
CA PHE A 91 -3.96 0.60 -10.67
C PHE A 91 -4.53 -0.82 -10.73
N MET A 92 -3.96 -1.75 -9.97
CA MET A 92 -4.35 -3.16 -9.98
C MET A 92 -5.77 -3.37 -9.45
N LEU A 93 -6.19 -2.61 -8.44
CA LEU A 93 -7.59 -2.60 -7.98
C LEU A 93 -8.54 -2.14 -9.09
N GLY A 94 -8.16 -1.08 -9.83
CA GLY A 94 -8.91 -0.63 -11.01
C GLY A 94 -8.99 -1.68 -12.10
N ASN A 95 -7.88 -2.41 -12.32
CA ASN A 95 -7.76 -3.49 -13.31
C ASN A 95 -8.51 -4.78 -12.93
N GLY A 96 -9.17 -4.82 -11.75
CA GLY A 96 -9.98 -5.94 -11.29
C GLY A 96 -9.25 -6.94 -10.39
N ASN A 97 -8.02 -6.65 -9.97
CA ASN A 97 -7.24 -7.51 -9.06
C ASN A 97 -7.63 -7.25 -7.59
N LEU A 98 -8.78 -7.76 -7.18
CA LEU A 98 -9.33 -7.59 -5.83
C LEU A 98 -8.79 -8.65 -4.85
N THR A 99 -7.48 -8.64 -4.61
CA THR A 99 -6.86 -9.51 -3.59
C THR A 99 -6.76 -8.80 -2.24
N ILE A 100 -6.81 -9.56 -1.14
CA ILE A 100 -6.65 -9.02 0.21
C ILE A 100 -5.32 -8.24 0.35
N PRO A 101 -4.15 -8.76 -0.10
CA PRO A 101 -2.90 -8.01 -0.03
C PRO A 101 -2.93 -6.68 -0.78
N SER A 102 -3.47 -6.67 -2.02
CA SER A 102 -3.59 -5.44 -2.82
C SER A 102 -4.46 -4.39 -2.12
N PHE A 103 -5.60 -4.81 -1.58
CA PHE A 103 -6.50 -3.91 -0.86
C PHE A 103 -5.86 -3.37 0.43
N SER A 104 -5.20 -4.24 1.22
CA SER A 104 -4.54 -3.85 2.46
C SER A 104 -3.43 -2.84 2.25
N VAL A 105 -2.54 -3.08 1.27
CA VAL A 105 -1.43 -2.15 0.95
C VAL A 105 -1.98 -0.82 0.44
N PHE A 106 -3.02 -0.86 -0.41
CA PHE A 106 -3.64 0.36 -0.90
C PHE A 106 -4.28 1.19 0.21
N ILE A 107 -5.10 0.59 1.08
CA ILE A 107 -5.75 1.30 2.19
C ILE A 107 -4.70 1.87 3.15
N PHE A 108 -3.69 1.07 3.50
CA PHE A 108 -2.60 1.52 4.35
C PHE A 108 -1.88 2.73 3.73
N GLY A 109 -1.56 2.66 2.44
CA GLY A 109 -0.94 3.76 1.71
C GLY A 109 -1.82 5.01 1.60
N ALA A 110 -3.12 4.83 1.31
CA ALA A 110 -4.08 5.92 1.20
C ALA A 110 -4.22 6.66 2.54
N LEU A 111 -4.26 5.96 3.68
CA LEU A 111 -4.32 6.60 4.99
C LEU A 111 -3.09 7.46 5.30
N PHE A 112 -1.89 7.04 4.85
CA PHE A 112 -0.64 7.74 5.12
C PHE A 112 -0.27 8.82 4.08
N LEU A 113 -0.85 8.77 2.88
CA LEU A 113 -0.53 9.67 1.76
C LEU A 113 -1.78 10.37 1.19
N PRO A 114 -2.47 11.20 1.98
CA PRO A 114 -3.63 11.96 1.51
C PRO A 114 -3.31 12.90 0.35
N GLU A 115 -2.06 13.36 0.23
CA GLU A 115 -1.64 14.23 -0.87
C GLU A 115 -1.59 13.53 -2.23
N LEU A 116 -1.58 12.19 -2.26
CA LEU A 116 -1.52 11.40 -3.50
C LEU A 116 -2.86 10.80 -3.90
N TRP A 117 -3.97 11.10 -3.21
CA TRP A 117 -5.26 10.50 -3.53
C TRP A 117 -5.72 10.80 -4.96
N TYR A 118 -5.46 12.00 -5.46
CA TYR A 118 -5.74 12.32 -6.86
C TYR A 118 -4.97 11.40 -7.81
N THR A 119 -3.68 11.19 -7.56
CA THR A 119 -2.83 10.27 -8.31
C THR A 119 -3.34 8.84 -8.21
N PHE A 120 -3.74 8.38 -7.01
CA PHE A 120 -4.32 7.05 -6.83
C PHE A 120 -5.63 6.86 -7.59
N CYS A 121 -6.51 7.86 -7.60
CA CYS A 121 -7.74 7.82 -8.40
C CYS A 121 -7.42 7.77 -9.90
N GLN A 122 -6.41 8.50 -10.35
CA GLN A 122 -5.97 8.45 -11.74
C GLN A 122 -5.37 7.09 -12.10
N ASP A 123 -4.50 6.54 -11.24
CA ASP A 123 -3.91 5.21 -11.42
C ASP A 123 -5.01 4.14 -11.45
N PHE A 124 -6.02 4.23 -10.59
CA PHE A 124 -7.20 3.35 -10.62
C PHE A 124 -7.99 3.45 -11.93
N LYS A 125 -8.26 4.67 -12.42
CA LYS A 125 -8.96 4.89 -13.70
C LYS A 125 -8.18 4.33 -14.89
N ASN A 126 -6.85 4.51 -14.86
CA ASN A 126 -5.96 3.95 -15.86
C ASN A 126 -6.03 2.41 -15.82
N GLY A 127 -6.01 1.82 -14.63
CA GLY A 127 -6.16 0.37 -14.45
C GLY A 127 -7.50 -0.17 -14.93
N TYR A 128 -8.58 0.56 -14.67
CA TYR A 128 -9.94 0.23 -15.13
C TYR A 128 -10.06 0.24 -16.66
N SER A 129 -9.34 1.12 -17.35
CA SER A 129 -9.37 1.23 -18.81
C SER A 129 -8.38 0.30 -19.50
N ALA A 130 -7.40 -0.22 -18.76
CA ALA A 130 -6.37 -1.11 -19.29
C ALA A 130 -6.89 -2.54 -19.48
N LYS A 131 -6.18 -3.31 -20.33
CA LYS A 131 -6.42 -4.76 -20.46
C LYS A 131 -6.30 -5.44 -19.09
N PRO A 132 -7.17 -6.42 -18.75
CA PRO A 132 -6.97 -7.22 -17.54
C PRO A 132 -5.64 -7.96 -17.58
N ILE A 133 -4.75 -7.62 -16.64
CA ILE A 133 -3.38 -8.16 -16.52
C ILE A 133 -3.13 -8.85 -15.18
N SER A 134 -4.16 -9.03 -14.34
CA SER A 134 -4.04 -9.71 -13.05
C SER A 134 -3.48 -11.13 -13.17
N SER A 135 -3.88 -11.85 -14.23
CA SER A 135 -3.48 -13.23 -14.51
C SER A 135 -2.19 -13.39 -15.32
N TRP A 136 -1.51 -12.30 -15.68
CA TRP A 136 -0.29 -12.39 -16.49
C TRP A 136 0.87 -12.91 -15.66
N THR A 137 1.63 -13.85 -16.22
CA THR A 137 2.77 -14.51 -15.58
C THR A 137 4.07 -14.21 -16.33
N ILE A 138 5.21 -14.45 -15.69
CA ILE A 138 6.51 -14.29 -16.34
C ILE A 138 6.68 -15.35 -17.43
N GLU A 139 6.23 -16.58 -17.17
CA GLU A 139 6.36 -17.73 -18.06
C GLU A 139 5.72 -17.49 -19.42
N ASP A 140 4.55 -16.85 -19.43
CA ASP A 140 3.79 -16.60 -20.64
C ASP A 140 4.31 -15.41 -21.45
N PHE A 141 4.89 -14.40 -20.79
CA PHE A 141 5.13 -13.09 -21.39
C PHE A 141 6.59 -12.62 -21.38
N ALA A 142 7.51 -13.31 -20.71
CA ALA A 142 8.91 -12.89 -20.59
C ALA A 142 9.63 -12.74 -21.94
N HIS A 143 9.29 -13.59 -22.91
CA HIS A 143 9.91 -13.59 -24.25
C HIS A 143 9.31 -12.54 -25.20
N CYS A 144 8.22 -11.88 -24.80
CA CYS A 144 7.56 -10.89 -25.65
C CYS A 144 8.25 -9.52 -25.55
N GLU A 145 8.23 -8.78 -26.66
CA GLU A 145 8.67 -7.39 -26.71
C GLU A 145 7.83 -6.51 -25.78
N ILE A 146 8.50 -5.78 -24.89
CA ILE A 146 7.84 -4.97 -23.85
C ILE A 146 7.00 -3.83 -24.44
N THR A 147 7.44 -3.27 -25.57
CA THR A 147 6.72 -2.20 -26.29
C THR A 147 5.38 -2.71 -26.80
N THR A 148 5.36 -3.86 -27.46
CA THR A 148 4.16 -4.55 -27.94
C THR A 148 3.20 -4.88 -26.80
N LEU A 149 3.72 -5.37 -25.67
CA LEU A 149 2.90 -5.67 -24.50
C LEU A 149 2.25 -4.41 -23.91
N ARG A 150 3.02 -3.32 -23.76
CA ARG A 150 2.48 -2.05 -23.28
C ARG A 150 1.41 -1.49 -24.20
N GLU A 151 1.63 -1.53 -25.50
CA GLU A 151 0.62 -1.14 -26.48
C GLU A 151 -0.65 -1.98 -26.34
N ALA A 152 -0.53 -3.30 -26.18
CA ALA A 152 -1.67 -4.19 -25.98
C ALA A 152 -2.43 -3.94 -24.67
N VAL A 153 -1.75 -3.45 -23.63
CA VAL A 153 -2.36 -3.11 -22.33
C VAL A 153 -3.11 -1.78 -22.41
N PHE A 154 -2.50 -0.75 -22.99
CA PHE A 154 -3.02 0.63 -22.95
C PHE A 154 -3.93 0.98 -24.14
N ASN A 155 -3.75 0.37 -25.31
CA ASN A 155 -4.65 0.54 -26.47
C ASN A 155 -5.79 -0.50 -26.48
N TYR A 156 -6.07 -1.11 -25.33
CA TYR A 156 -7.13 -2.09 -25.18
C TYR A 156 -8.49 -1.42 -25.39
N ALA A 157 -9.15 -1.74 -26.51
CA ALA A 157 -10.55 -1.40 -26.70
C ALA A 157 -11.39 -2.42 -25.94
N PRO A 158 -12.10 -2.03 -24.86
CA PRO A 158 -12.93 -2.97 -24.13
C PRO A 158 -14.03 -3.49 -25.06
N VAL A 159 -14.12 -4.82 -25.22
CA VAL A 159 -15.33 -5.44 -25.77
C VAL A 159 -16.48 -4.93 -24.92
N LYS A 160 -17.48 -4.30 -25.56
CA LYS A 160 -18.59 -3.51 -25.00
C LYS A 160 -19.32 -4.21 -23.83
N ARG A 161 -18.66 -4.35 -22.68
CA ARG A 161 -19.27 -4.61 -21.37
C ARG A 161 -19.69 -3.24 -20.83
N ARG A 162 -20.52 -2.57 -21.60
CA ARG A 162 -21.04 -1.24 -21.30
C ARG A 162 -22.17 -1.42 -20.30
N SER A 163 -21.83 -1.55 -19.02
CA SER A 163 -22.81 -1.30 -17.97
C SER A 163 -22.70 0.17 -17.58
N SER A 164 -23.84 0.79 -17.33
CA SER A 164 -24.00 2.15 -16.84
C SER A 164 -23.07 2.52 -15.68
N ILE A 165 -22.50 1.51 -15.00
CA ILE A 165 -21.53 1.58 -13.90
C ILE A 165 -20.29 2.40 -14.26
N GLY A 166 -19.72 2.32 -15.46
CA GLY A 166 -18.52 3.11 -15.79
C GLY A 166 -18.78 4.63 -15.76
N ALA A 167 -19.91 5.05 -16.34
CA ALA A 167 -20.36 6.44 -16.28
C ALA A 167 -20.76 6.86 -14.86
N TYR A 168 -21.40 5.97 -14.09
CA TYR A 168 -21.65 6.21 -12.67
C TYR A 168 -20.35 6.32 -11.87
N ILE A 169 -19.33 5.50 -12.15
CA ILE A 169 -18.02 5.58 -11.48
C ILE A 169 -17.33 6.89 -11.85
N ASP A 170 -17.38 7.35 -13.10
CA ASP A 170 -16.82 8.65 -13.47
C ASP A 170 -17.54 9.82 -12.81
N ILE A 171 -18.88 9.78 -12.77
CA ILE A 171 -19.70 10.78 -12.07
C ILE A 171 -19.49 10.69 -10.56
N LEU A 172 -19.40 9.50 -9.98
CA LEU A 172 -19.23 9.29 -8.54
C LEU A 172 -17.80 9.61 -8.10
N LEU A 173 -16.78 9.32 -8.91
CA LEU A 173 -15.39 9.72 -8.67
C LEU A 173 -15.19 11.21 -8.92
N GLY A 174 -15.88 11.80 -9.88
CA GLY A 174 -15.89 13.26 -10.08
C GLY A 174 -16.63 13.99 -8.96
N ALA A 175 -17.78 13.44 -8.52
CA ALA A 175 -18.52 13.93 -7.38
C ALA A 175 -17.76 13.68 -6.09
N ALA A 176 -17.06 12.56 -5.93
CA ALA A 176 -16.19 12.27 -4.80
C ALA A 176 -14.92 13.12 -4.84
N ASP A 177 -14.35 13.48 -6.00
CA ASP A 177 -13.27 14.45 -6.11
C ASP A 177 -13.77 15.85 -5.74
N MET A 178 -14.97 16.22 -6.18
CA MET A 178 -15.62 17.48 -5.79
C MET A 178 -15.99 17.49 -4.30
N LEU A 179 -16.54 16.41 -3.74
CA LEU A 179 -16.84 16.24 -2.32
C LEU A 179 -15.57 16.16 -1.50
N PHE A 180 -14.53 15.51 -2.00
CA PHE A 180 -13.23 15.43 -1.34
C PHE A 180 -12.60 16.81 -1.33
N ARG A 181 -12.58 17.55 -2.44
CA ARG A 181 -12.16 18.96 -2.44
C ARG A 181 -13.07 19.81 -1.55
N LEU A 182 -14.37 19.57 -1.51
CA LEU A 182 -15.28 20.32 -0.64
C LEU A 182 -15.18 19.91 0.83
N LEU A 183 -14.74 18.70 1.17
CA LEU A 183 -14.58 18.22 2.55
C LEU A 183 -13.17 18.43 3.09
N PHE A 184 -12.15 18.31 2.24
CA PHE A 184 -10.73 18.42 2.58
C PHE A 184 -10.11 19.78 2.27
N ASN A 185 -10.62 20.52 1.28
CA ASN A 185 -10.22 21.91 1.03
C ASN A 185 -11.07 22.90 1.86
N TRP A 186 -12.24 22.45 2.34
CA TRP A 186 -13.00 23.03 3.46
C TRP A 186 -12.83 22.14 4.69
N LEU A 187 -11.58 21.90 5.12
CA LEU A 187 -11.32 21.23 6.40
C LEU A 187 -10.93 22.32 7.39
N PRO A 188 -11.90 23.10 7.93
CA PRO A 188 -11.61 24.00 9.02
C PRO A 188 -11.18 23.12 10.21
N ASP A 189 -9.95 23.37 10.66
CA ASP A 189 -9.32 22.77 11.83
C ASP A 189 -9.20 21.23 11.85
N ALA A 190 -8.07 20.72 11.36
CA ALA A 190 -7.57 19.35 11.58
C ALA A 190 -7.51 18.91 13.08
N SER A 191 -7.77 19.83 14.01
CA SER A 191 -7.81 19.56 15.45
C SER A 191 -8.87 18.52 15.86
N TRP A 192 -10.03 18.47 15.19
CA TRP A 192 -11.08 17.52 15.55
C TRP A 192 -10.73 16.09 15.13
N MET A 193 -10.05 15.92 13.98
CA MET A 193 -9.56 14.63 13.51
C MET A 193 -8.44 14.10 14.40
N VAL A 194 -7.51 14.97 14.81
CA VAL A 194 -6.44 14.60 15.74
C VAL A 194 -7.04 14.19 17.10
N LYS A 195 -8.05 14.92 17.59
CA LYS A 195 -8.78 14.54 18.81
C LYS A 195 -9.49 13.19 18.64
N ALA A 196 -10.25 13.00 17.56
CA ALA A 196 -10.97 11.75 17.30
C ALA A 196 -10.02 10.55 17.19
N GLY A 197 -8.93 10.68 16.41
CA GLY A 197 -7.91 9.63 16.29
C GLY A 197 -7.23 9.33 17.62
N ALA A 198 -6.95 10.35 18.43
CA ALA A 198 -6.38 10.16 19.76
C ALA A 198 -7.35 9.44 20.72
N TYR A 199 -8.64 9.78 20.70
CA TYR A 199 -9.65 9.07 21.50
C TYR A 199 -9.78 7.60 21.07
N ILE A 200 -9.76 7.32 19.77
CA ILE A 200 -9.81 5.94 19.24
C ILE A 200 -8.57 5.16 19.68
N ALA A 201 -7.37 5.76 19.58
CA ALA A 201 -6.13 5.12 20.04
C ALA A 201 -6.17 4.81 21.54
N ILE A 202 -6.65 5.75 22.37
CA ILE A 202 -6.84 5.53 23.80
C ILE A 202 -7.81 4.38 24.05
N LEU A 203 -8.95 4.36 23.36
CA LEU A 203 -9.96 3.32 23.53
C LEU A 203 -9.42 1.94 23.12
N LEU A 204 -8.81 1.81 21.94
CA LEU A 204 -8.23 0.55 21.46
C LEU A 204 -7.08 0.08 22.35
N GLY A 205 -6.20 0.99 22.78
CA GLY A 205 -5.11 0.66 23.69
C GLY A 205 -5.60 0.20 25.06
N ALA A 206 -6.60 0.90 25.63
CA ALA A 206 -7.23 0.52 26.88
C ALA A 206 -7.98 -0.81 26.78
N SER A 207 -8.72 -1.04 25.68
CA SER A 207 -9.38 -2.32 25.42
C SER A 207 -8.39 -3.47 25.30
N GLY A 208 -7.24 -3.26 24.64
CA GLY A 208 -6.15 -4.26 24.56
C GLY A 208 -5.58 -4.60 25.94
N MET A 209 -5.36 -3.60 26.80
CA MET A 209 -4.92 -3.83 28.18
C MET A 209 -5.99 -4.55 29.03
N LEU A 210 -7.26 -4.17 28.90
CA LEU A 210 -8.37 -4.81 29.61
C LEU A 210 -8.56 -6.27 29.21
N PHE A 211 -8.40 -6.57 27.91
CA PHE A 211 -8.44 -7.95 27.41
C PHE A 211 -7.37 -8.84 28.04
N CYS A 212 -6.23 -8.28 28.47
CA CYS A 212 -5.14 -9.03 29.09
C CYS A 212 -5.41 -9.37 30.57
N LEU A 213 -6.37 -8.72 31.23
CA LEU A 213 -6.60 -8.87 32.68
C LEU A 213 -6.85 -10.32 33.13
N PRO A 214 -7.64 -11.16 32.44
CA PRO A 214 -7.87 -12.54 32.87
C PRO A 214 -6.59 -13.39 32.83
N PHE A 215 -5.67 -13.07 31.92
CA PHE A 215 -4.45 -13.85 31.65
C PHE A 215 -3.28 -13.45 32.55
N LEU A 216 -3.28 -12.22 33.08
CA LEU A 216 -2.28 -11.74 34.05
C LEU A 216 -2.31 -12.51 35.39
N PHE A 217 -3.42 -13.18 35.69
CA PHE A 217 -3.60 -14.01 36.89
C PHE A 217 -3.56 -15.52 36.58
N SER A 218 -3.21 -15.91 35.35
CA SER A 218 -3.03 -17.32 34.99
C SER A 218 -1.77 -17.89 35.64
N SER A 219 -1.80 -19.16 36.04
CA SER A 219 -0.64 -19.90 36.56
C SER A 219 0.28 -20.43 35.45
N SER A 220 -0.13 -20.30 34.19
CA SER A 220 0.64 -20.69 33.01
C SER A 220 1.60 -19.58 32.58
N MET A 221 2.89 -19.90 32.46
CA MET A 221 3.89 -18.95 31.94
C MET A 221 3.60 -18.51 30.50
N ALA A 222 3.00 -19.38 29.68
CA ALA A 222 2.65 -19.05 28.31
C ALA A 222 1.56 -17.97 28.25
N ASP A 223 0.60 -18.01 29.18
CA ASP A 223 -0.49 -17.04 29.25
C ASP A 223 0.00 -15.68 29.76
N ILE A 224 0.92 -15.68 30.73
CA ILE A 224 1.53 -14.45 31.27
C ILE A 224 2.36 -13.75 30.18
N VAL A 225 3.20 -14.50 29.45
CA VAL A 225 4.01 -13.93 28.35
C VAL A 225 3.09 -13.47 27.20
N GLY A 226 2.08 -14.28 26.87
CA GLY A 226 1.08 -13.94 25.84
C GLY A 226 0.27 -12.69 26.17
N ALA A 227 -0.03 -12.45 27.45
CA ALA A 227 -0.73 -11.26 27.93
C ALA A 227 0.17 -10.02 28.07
N GLY A 228 1.48 -10.22 28.27
CA GLY A 228 2.44 -9.13 28.42
C GLY A 228 2.56 -8.26 27.16
N PHE A 229 2.63 -8.88 25.98
CA PHE A 229 2.81 -8.15 24.72
C PHE A 229 1.62 -7.22 24.38
N PRO A 230 0.35 -7.67 24.41
CA PRO A 230 -0.77 -6.80 24.13
C PRO A 230 -1.01 -5.77 25.23
N PHE A 231 -0.65 -6.06 26.49
CA PHE A 231 -0.71 -5.07 27.57
C PHE A 231 0.27 -3.92 27.33
N VAL A 232 1.54 -4.23 27.03
CA VAL A 232 2.56 -3.20 26.73
C VAL A 232 2.22 -2.45 25.44
N GLY A 233 1.81 -3.17 24.39
CA GLY A 233 1.37 -2.54 23.13
C GLY A 233 0.17 -1.60 23.34
N GLY A 234 -0.82 -2.05 24.12
CA GLY A 234 -1.99 -1.23 24.48
C GLY A 234 -1.62 0.02 25.27
N ALA A 235 -0.68 -0.09 26.22
CA ALA A 235 -0.18 1.05 26.99
C ALA A 235 0.53 2.09 26.11
N ILE A 236 1.36 1.64 25.16
CA ILE A 236 2.05 2.52 24.21
C ILE A 236 1.05 3.27 23.32
N ILE A 237 0.06 2.55 22.77
CA ILE A 237 -0.96 3.14 21.88
C ILE A 237 -1.83 4.14 22.64
N ALA A 238 -2.28 3.80 23.85
CA ALA A 238 -3.07 4.71 24.68
C ALA A 238 -2.27 5.95 25.12
N GLY A 239 -0.99 5.76 25.48
CA GLY A 239 -0.08 6.84 25.81
C GLY A 239 0.15 7.80 24.63
N ALA A 240 0.33 7.27 23.42
CA ALA A 240 0.47 8.09 22.21
C ALA A 240 -0.79 8.95 21.96
N GLY A 241 -1.99 8.40 22.17
CA GLY A 241 -3.24 9.15 22.10
C GLY A 241 -3.32 10.28 23.13
N LEU A 242 -2.95 10.01 24.39
CA LEU A 242 -2.91 11.05 25.44
C LEU A 242 -1.92 12.17 25.14
N ILE A 243 -0.73 11.84 24.61
CA ILE A 243 0.27 12.83 24.19
C ILE A 243 -0.28 13.69 23.04
N ALA A 244 -0.94 13.08 22.07
CA ALA A 244 -1.58 13.81 20.96
C ALA A 244 -2.65 14.80 21.48
N LEU A 245 -3.52 14.38 22.40
CA LEU A 245 -4.50 15.29 23.04
C LEU A 245 -3.82 16.41 23.83
N SER A 246 -2.75 16.11 24.56
CA SER A 246 -1.99 17.10 25.33
C SER A 246 -1.38 18.18 24.42
N ASN A 247 -0.80 17.77 23.29
CA ASN A 247 -0.24 18.69 22.31
C ASN A 247 -1.31 19.56 21.65
N VAL A 248 -2.48 18.99 21.31
CA VAL A 248 -3.61 19.77 20.80
C VAL A 248 -4.12 20.77 21.84
N ALA A 249 -4.20 20.38 23.11
CA ALA A 249 -4.62 21.28 24.19
C ALA A 249 -3.64 22.45 24.39
N LYS A 250 -2.32 22.20 24.30
CA LYS A 250 -1.28 23.24 24.33
C LYS A 250 -1.37 24.18 23.12
N SER A 251 -1.53 23.62 21.92
CA SER A 251 -1.69 24.39 20.69
C SER A 251 -2.89 25.33 20.76
N ASN A 252 -4.04 24.86 21.26
CA ASN A 252 -5.23 25.71 21.39
C ASN A 252 -4.99 26.86 22.38
N ARG A 253 -4.33 26.61 23.52
CA ARG A 253 -4.03 27.68 24.49
C ARG A 253 -3.12 28.77 23.92
N ALA A 254 -2.15 28.41 23.08
CA ALA A 254 -1.23 29.35 22.45
C ALA A 254 -1.90 30.23 21.37
N SER A 255 -3.02 29.79 20.79
CA SER A 255 -3.78 30.59 19.82
C SER A 255 -4.74 31.62 20.45
N TYR A 256 -5.03 31.49 21.75
CA TYR A 256 -5.97 32.36 22.48
C TYR A 256 -5.30 33.31 23.49
N GLY A 257 -3.96 33.35 23.55
CA GLY A 257 -3.18 34.24 24.42
C GLY A 257 -2.24 35.12 23.61
#